data_AF-A0A9P5P2F4-F1
#
_entry.id   AF-A0A9P5P2F4-F1
#
_cell.length_a   1.000
_cell.length_b   1.000
_cell.length_c   1.000
_cell.angle_alpha   90.00
_cell.angle_beta   90.00
_cell.angle_gamma   90.00
#
_symmetry.space_group_name_H-M   'P 1'
#
loop_
_entity.id
_entity.type
_entity.pdbx_description
1 polymer ?
#
loop_
_entity_poly.entity_id
_entity_poly.type
_entity_poly.pdbx_seq_one_letter_code
_entity_poly.pdbx_strand_id
1 'polypeptide(L)'
;IIDFPHTSTVLIPSAVITHSNTPVAEGDVRTLFTQYTAGAIFCWVENNCLTEDRLEELDPAHYCHIMNENATAVYQRLELYSTVDELLCKIE
;
A
#
# COMPACT_ATOMS: atom_id res chain seq x y z
N ILE A 1 -19.51 -6.25 4.62
CA ILE A 1 -19.85 -5.46 3.40
C ILE A 1 -19.92 -4.01 3.84
N ILE A 2 -19.31 -3.10 3.10
CA ILE A 2 -19.32 -1.65 3.39
C ILE A 2 -20.00 -0.97 2.21
N ASP A 3 -21.03 -0.18 2.50
CA ASP A 3 -21.73 0.61 1.50
C ASP A 3 -21.07 1.98 1.36
N PHE A 4 -20.73 2.35 0.13
CA PHE A 4 -20.14 3.65 -0.19
C PHE A 4 -21.17 4.53 -0.88
N PRO A 5 -21.65 5.61 -0.24
CA PRO A 5 -22.46 6.64 -0.89
C PRO A 5 -21.78 7.21 -2.13
N HIS A 6 -22.56 7.82 -3.02
CA HIS A 6 -22.01 8.59 -4.13
C HIS A 6 -20.99 9.63 -3.61
N THR A 7 -19.91 9.86 -4.35
CA THR A 7 -18.77 10.73 -3.97
C THR A 7 -17.98 10.32 -2.73
N SER A 8 -18.15 9.09 -2.23
CA SER A 8 -17.30 8.59 -1.15
C SER A 8 -15.87 8.36 -1.61
N THR A 9 -14.92 8.67 -0.74
CA THR A 9 -13.52 8.29 -0.88
C THR A 9 -13.15 7.33 0.24
N VAL A 10 -12.39 6.30 -0.09
CA VAL A 10 -11.92 5.31 0.87
C VAL A 10 -10.42 5.12 0.71
N LEU A 11 -9.70 5.09 1.84
CA LEU A 11 -8.29 4.72 1.91
C LEU A 11 -8.22 3.24 2.32
N ILE A 12 -7.62 2.40 1.47
CA ILE A 12 -7.55 0.95 1.70
C ILE A 12 -6.08 0.50 1.68
N PRO A 13 -5.58 -0.17 2.75
CA PRO A 13 -4.29 -0.85 2.71
C PRO A 13 -4.39 -2.16 1.93
N SER A 14 -4.53 -2.04 0.60
CA SER A 14 -4.89 -3.11 -0.34
C SER A 14 -3.95 -4.34 -0.27
N ALA A 15 -2.67 -4.15 0.02
CA ALA A 15 -1.69 -5.23 0.15
C ALA A 15 -1.83 -6.07 1.44
N VAL A 16 -2.55 -5.55 2.45
CA VAL A 16 -2.67 -6.18 3.78
C VAL A 16 -4.04 -6.80 4.00
N ILE A 17 -5.06 -6.32 3.29
CA ILE A 17 -6.43 -6.80 3.44
C ILE A 17 -6.99 -7.43 2.15
N THR A 18 -7.56 -8.62 2.29
CA THR A 18 -8.35 -9.23 1.23
C THR A 18 -9.65 -8.47 1.09
N HIS A 19 -9.93 -7.97 -0.11
CA HIS A 19 -11.15 -7.24 -0.42
C HIS A 19 -11.63 -7.57 -1.84
N SER A 20 -12.91 -7.35 -2.09
CA SER A 20 -13.54 -7.52 -3.40
C SER A 20 -14.76 -6.61 -3.51
N ASN A 21 -15.23 -6.42 -4.73
CA ASN A 21 -16.43 -5.65 -5.00
C ASN A 21 -17.64 -6.57 -5.10
N THR A 22 -18.76 -6.17 -4.50
CA THR A 22 -20.05 -6.81 -4.75
C THR A 22 -20.52 -6.52 -6.19
N PRO A 23 -21.32 -7.43 -6.79
CA PRO A 23 -21.99 -7.17 -8.06
C PRO A 23 -22.83 -5.89 -8.00
N VAL A 24 -22.89 -5.17 -9.13
CA VAL A 24 -23.78 -4.02 -9.30
C VAL A 24 -25.19 -4.55 -9.58
N ALA A 25 -26.23 -3.87 -9.07
CA ALA A 25 -27.62 -4.25 -9.32
C ALA A 25 -27.97 -4.10 -10.82
N GLU A 26 -28.99 -4.83 -11.27
CA GLU A 26 -29.45 -4.75 -12.65
C GLU A 26 -29.94 -3.33 -12.99
N GLY A 27 -29.37 -2.73 -14.04
CA GLY A 27 -29.69 -1.37 -14.47
C GLY A 27 -28.83 -0.27 -13.84
N ASP A 28 -28.04 -0.57 -12.80
CA ASP A 28 -27.19 0.41 -12.13
C ASP A 28 -25.80 0.53 -12.79
N VAL A 29 -25.18 1.70 -12.64
CA VAL A 29 -23.81 1.98 -13.11
C VAL A 29 -22.95 2.41 -11.93
N ARG A 30 -21.83 1.71 -11.70
CA ARG A 30 -20.82 2.07 -10.72
C ARG A 30 -19.55 2.58 -11.42
N THR A 31 -19.15 3.80 -11.10
CA THR A 31 -17.87 4.38 -11.54
C THR A 31 -16.97 4.59 -10.34
N LEU A 32 -15.69 4.22 -10.47
CA LEU A 32 -14.65 4.46 -9.48
C LEU A 32 -13.36 4.84 -10.20
N PHE A 33 -12.52 5.61 -9.52
CA PHE A 33 -11.11 5.76 -9.88
C PHE A 33 -10.28 5.40 -8.66
N THR A 34 -9.07 4.91 -8.89
CA THR A 34 -8.16 4.50 -7.81
C THR A 34 -6.83 5.17 -8.04
N GLN A 35 -6.32 5.80 -6.99
CA GLN A 35 -4.94 6.27 -6.91
C GLN A 35 -4.20 5.30 -6.01
N TYR A 36 -3.11 4.75 -6.51
CA TYR A 36 -2.28 3.83 -5.75
C TYR A 36 -0.81 4.01 -6.14
N THR A 37 0.08 3.66 -5.22
CA THR A 37 1.51 3.52 -5.48
C THR A 37 1.87 2.05 -5.34
N ALA A 38 2.58 1.50 -6.31
CA ALA A 38 2.99 0.10 -6.27
C ALA A 38 4.02 -0.13 -5.14
N GLY A 39 3.78 -1.15 -4.30
CA GLY A 39 4.67 -1.48 -3.18
C GLY A 39 6.12 -1.73 -3.62
N ALA A 40 6.32 -2.36 -4.79
CA ALA A 40 7.64 -2.65 -5.34
C ALA A 40 8.52 -1.40 -5.58
N ILE A 41 7.92 -0.21 -5.74
CA ILE A 41 8.68 1.04 -5.88
C ILE A 41 9.43 1.35 -4.59
N PHE A 42 8.82 1.10 -3.43
CA PHE A 42 9.47 1.30 -2.13
C PHE A 42 10.62 0.32 -1.94
N CYS A 43 10.42 -0.97 -2.28
CA CYS A 43 11.48 -1.98 -2.24
C CYS A 43 12.66 -1.59 -3.14
N TRP A 44 12.40 -1.06 -4.34
CA TRP A 44 13.46 -0.60 -5.24
C TRP A 44 14.26 0.58 -4.68
N VAL A 45 13.58 1.52 -4.02
CA VAL A 45 14.26 2.65 -3.34
C VAL A 45 15.07 2.17 -2.14
N GLU A 46 14.53 1.27 -1.32
CA GLU A 46 15.23 0.62 -0.20
C GLU A 46 16.50 -0.10 -0.70
N ASN A 47 16.42 -0.74 -1.86
CA ASN A 47 17.55 -1.40 -2.53
C ASN A 47 18.52 -0.42 -3.23
N ASN A 48 18.55 0.87 -2.86
CA ASN A 48 19.37 1.90 -3.49
C ASN A 48 19.20 2.00 -5.02
N CYS A 49 17.97 1.84 -5.49
CA CYS A 49 17.63 1.87 -6.91
C CYS A 49 18.22 0.70 -7.72
N LEU A 50 18.50 -0.43 -7.07
CA LEU A 50 19.03 -1.64 -7.69
C LEU A 50 17.99 -2.77 -7.71
N THR A 51 18.19 -3.73 -8.63
CA THR A 51 17.54 -5.04 -8.51
C THR A 51 18.16 -5.81 -7.35
N GLU A 52 17.42 -6.76 -6.79
CA GLU A 52 17.91 -7.59 -5.67
C GLU A 52 19.21 -8.30 -6.02
N ASP A 53 19.30 -8.94 -7.21
CA ASP A 53 20.54 -9.58 -7.69
C ASP A 53 21.73 -8.61 -7.71
N ARG A 54 21.51 -7.36 -8.13
CA ARG A 54 22.57 -6.34 -8.21
C ARG A 54 22.94 -5.79 -6.84
N LEU A 55 21.97 -5.71 -5.93
CA LEU A 55 22.24 -5.35 -4.54
C LEU A 55 23.05 -6.45 -3.85
N GLU A 56 22.70 -7.72 -4.04
CA GLU A 56 23.43 -8.86 -3.47
C GLU A 56 24.89 -8.90 -3.97
N GLU A 57 25.12 -8.61 -5.26
CA GLU A 57 26.46 -8.53 -5.83
C GLU A 57 27.29 -7.35 -5.29
N LEU A 58 26.69 -6.17 -5.16
CA LEU A 58 27.40 -4.92 -4.85
C LEU A 58 27.53 -4.64 -3.34
N ASP A 59 26.50 -5.00 -2.58
CA ASP A 59 26.42 -4.83 -1.13
C ASP A 59 25.67 -6.01 -0.48
N PRO A 60 26.34 -7.18 -0.33
CA PRO A 60 25.74 -8.36 0.29
C PRO A 60 25.28 -8.12 1.73
N ALA A 61 25.92 -7.20 2.45
CA ALA A 61 25.58 -6.89 3.84
C ALA A 61 24.24 -6.17 3.91
N HIS A 62 24.01 -5.18 3.04
CA HIS A 62 22.74 -4.49 2.90
C HIS A 62 21.63 -5.45 2.45
N TYR A 63 21.90 -6.27 1.43
CA TYR A 63 20.95 -7.28 0.98
C TYR A 63 20.50 -8.21 2.12
N CYS A 64 21.45 -8.74 2.89
CA CYS A 64 21.16 -9.61 4.03
C CYS A 64 20.32 -8.89 5.10
N HIS A 65 20.57 -7.61 5.33
CA HIS A 65 19.79 -6.80 6.26
C HIS A 65 18.33 -6.66 5.80
N ILE A 66 18.07 -6.21 4.57
CA ILE A 66 16.71 -6.06 4.02
C ILE A 66 15.96 -7.41 4.04
N MET A 67 16.62 -8.49 3.62
CA MET A 67 15.99 -9.82 3.59
C MET A 67 15.61 -10.32 4.99
N ASN A 68 16.36 -9.94 6.02
CA ASN A 68 16.06 -10.30 7.40
C ASN A 68 14.91 -9.46 8.00
N GLU A 69 14.68 -8.25 7.50
CA GLU A 69 13.60 -7.36 7.95
C GLU A 69 12.27 -7.59 7.22
N ASN A 70 12.25 -8.35 6.13
CA ASN A 70 11.06 -8.59 5.31
C ASN A 70 9.86 -9.14 6.11
N ALA A 71 10.10 -9.93 7.16
CA ALA A 71 9.03 -10.47 8.00
C ALA A 71 8.23 -9.39 8.74
N THR A 72 8.85 -8.25 9.06
CA THR A 72 8.22 -7.11 9.75
C THR A 72 7.82 -5.98 8.81
N ALA A 73 8.25 -6.02 7.55
CA ALA A 73 8.11 -4.91 6.61
C ALA A 73 6.66 -4.54 6.29
N VAL A 74 5.70 -5.47 6.47
CA VAL A 74 4.27 -5.15 6.35
C VAL A 74 3.82 -4.15 7.43
N TYR A 75 4.29 -4.31 8.68
CA TYR A 75 3.92 -3.43 9.78
C TYR A 75 4.51 -2.03 9.60
N GLN A 76 5.79 -1.95 9.20
CA GLN A 76 6.44 -0.67 8.87
C GLN A 76 5.71 0.06 7.73
N ARG A 77 5.23 -0.68 6.71
CA ARG A 77 4.47 -0.09 5.60
C ARG A 77 3.09 0.41 6.02
N LEU A 78 2.49 -0.16 7.07
CA LEU A 78 1.24 0.37 7.64
C LEU A 78 1.45 1.74 8.28
N GLU A 79 2.64 2.03 8.81
CA GLU A 79 2.99 3.34 9.39
C GLU A 79 3.05 4.46 8.33
N LEU A 80 3.12 4.12 7.04
CA LEU A 80 3.05 5.11 5.96
C LEU A 80 1.63 5.66 5.74
N TYR A 81 0.62 5.02 6.30
CA TYR A 81 -0.77 5.49 6.23
C TYR A 81 -1.03 6.50 7.34
N SER A 82 -1.80 7.55 7.02
CA SER A 82 -2.26 8.48 8.04
C SER A 82 -3.17 7.80 9.06
N THR A 83 -3.00 8.17 10.32
CA THR A 83 -3.93 7.79 11.39
C THR A 83 -5.24 8.58 11.29
N VAL A 84 -6.29 8.09 11.94
CA VAL A 84 -7.57 8.81 12.01
C VAL A 84 -7.39 10.18 12.65
N ASP A 85 -6.60 10.26 13.72
CA ASP A 85 -6.33 11.52 14.41
C ASP A 85 -5.62 12.53 13.50
N GLU A 86 -4.61 12.09 12.73
CA GLU A 86 -3.91 12.95 11.76
C GLU A 86 -4.82 13.47 10.64
N LEU A 87 -5.80 12.68 10.22
CA LEU A 87 -6.77 13.09 9.22
C LEU A 87 -7.77 14.11 9.79
N LEU A 88 -8.22 13.90 11.03
CA LEU A 88 -9.19 14.78 11.68
C LEU A 88 -8.57 16.11 12.14
N CYS A 89 -7.30 16.11 12.57
CA CYS A 89 -6.59 17.34 12.98
C CYS A 89 -6.32 18.32 11.83
N LYS A 90 -6.44 17.91 10.56
CA LYS A 90 -6.20 18.76 9.38
C LYS A 90 -7.46 19.47 8.84
N ILE A 91 -8.60 19.32 9.54
CA ILE A 91 -9.91 19.85 9.12
C ILE A 91 -10.26 21.19 9.84
N GLU A 92 -9.39 21.70 10.72
CA GLU A 92 -9.46 23.07 11.27
C GLU A 92 -8.77 24.10 10.37
#